data_AF-A0A0E3BUP1-F1
#
_entry.id   AF-A0A0E3BUP1-F1
#
_cell.length_a   1.000
_cell.length_b   1.000
_cell.length_c   1.000
_cell.angle_alpha   90.00
_cell.angle_beta   90.00
_cell.angle_gamma   90.00
#
_symmetry.space_group_name_H-M   'P 1'
#
loop_
_entity.id
_entity.type
_entity.pdbx_description
1 polymer ?
#
loop_
_entity_poly.entity_id
_entity_poly.type
_entity_poly.pdbx_seq_one_letter_code
_entity_poly.pdbx_strand_id
1 'polypeptide(L)'
;MRDRLTLILKTPEQGHIAITSAWKQAKQVLADGRRLVLELRPERRQERHSRHFHSLINQISAHVGGDLENTDDAKRILISAFRMDTLRDSQFCDEWARFGDLRIGRGLRGETVMLGTQSKDFTDKMARGFIEWLYAFGAEAGVAFKPWEDEN
;
A
#
# COMPACT_ATOMS: atom_id res chain seq x y z
N MET A 1 -8.77 8.29 18.83
CA MET A 1 -9.27 7.34 17.81
C MET A 1 -8.35 7.49 16.61
N ARG A 2 -7.92 6.41 15.94
CA ARG A 2 -7.27 6.59 14.62
C ARG A 2 -8.25 7.37 13.75
N ASP A 3 -7.77 8.38 13.03
CA ASP A 3 -8.62 9.29 12.25
C ASP A 3 -9.50 8.58 11.21
N ARG A 4 -9.21 7.31 10.90
CA ARG A 4 -9.96 6.47 9.98
C ARG A 4 -10.00 5.02 10.43
N LEU A 5 -11.20 4.44 10.49
CA LEU A 5 -11.44 3.00 10.55
C LEU A 5 -11.94 2.54 9.18
N THR A 6 -11.38 1.46 8.63
CA THR A 6 -11.85 0.85 7.38
C THR A 6 -12.07 -0.63 7.63
N LEU A 7 -13.26 -1.12 7.25
CA LEU A 7 -13.68 -2.50 7.45
C LEU A 7 -13.94 -3.13 6.08
N ILE A 8 -13.52 -4.38 5.90
CA ILE A 8 -13.81 -5.16 4.70
C ILE A 8 -14.87 -6.18 5.05
N LEU A 9 -15.98 -6.14 4.30
CA LEU A 9 -17.14 -6.99 4.55
C LEU A 9 -17.12 -8.11 3.52
N LYS A 10 -16.71 -9.30 3.94
CA LYS A 10 -16.51 -10.44 3.02
C LYS A 10 -17.71 -11.37 2.95
N THR A 11 -18.20 -11.82 4.11
CA THR A 11 -19.46 -12.56 4.23
C THR A 11 -20.49 -11.74 5.02
N PRO A 12 -21.79 -12.05 4.90
CA PRO A 12 -22.82 -11.41 5.71
C PRO A 12 -22.54 -11.50 7.22
N GLU A 13 -22.09 -12.65 7.70
CA GLU A 13 -21.83 -12.93 9.12
C GLU A 13 -20.64 -12.12 9.64
N GLN A 14 -19.50 -12.20 8.93
CA GLN A 14 -18.31 -11.43 9.28
C GLN A 14 -18.56 -9.92 9.18
N GLY A 15 -19.28 -9.50 8.14
CA GLY A 15 -19.67 -8.11 7.95
C GLY A 15 -20.54 -7.60 9.09
N HIS A 16 -21.51 -8.39 9.53
CA HIS A 16 -22.36 -8.05 10.67
C HIS A 16 -21.56 -7.88 11.97
N ILE A 17 -20.63 -8.80 12.25
CA ILE A 17 -19.74 -8.72 13.41
C ILE A 17 -18.86 -7.46 13.35
N ALA A 18 -18.27 -7.16 12.19
CA ALA A 18 -17.40 -6.01 11.98
C ALA A 18 -18.15 -4.68 12.19
N ILE A 19 -19.32 -4.53 11.57
CA ILE A 19 -20.16 -3.33 11.69
C ILE A 19 -20.61 -3.13 13.14
N THR A 20 -21.07 -4.19 13.80
CA THR A 20 -21.54 -4.13 15.19
C THR A 20 -20.40 -3.74 16.14
N SER A 21 -19.20 -4.24 15.91
CA SER A 21 -18.01 -3.89 16.69
C SER A 21 -17.60 -2.43 16.50
N ALA A 22 -17.65 -1.93 15.26
CA ALA A 22 -17.39 -0.52 14.98
C ALA A 22 -18.48 0.40 15.55
N TRP A 23 -19.74 -0.03 15.55
CA TRP A 23 -20.85 0.72 16.14
C TRP A 23 -20.66 0.98 17.63
N LYS A 24 -20.09 0.02 18.40
CA LYS A 24 -19.79 0.22 19.83
C LYS A 24 -18.87 1.42 20.07
N GLN A 25 -17.89 1.63 19.20
CA GLN A 25 -16.97 2.78 19.27
C GLN A 25 -17.66 4.06 18.76
N ALA A 26 -18.38 3.96 17.64
CA ALA A 26 -19.11 5.08 17.05
C ALA A 26 -20.12 5.69 18.03
N LYS A 27 -20.83 4.86 18.81
CA LYS A 27 -21.82 5.30 19.79
C LYS A 27 -21.25 6.26 20.83
N GLN A 28 -20.04 5.99 21.34
CA GLN A 28 -19.37 6.89 22.30
C GLN A 28 -19.05 8.25 21.65
N VAL A 29 -18.51 8.22 20.43
CA VAL A 29 -18.17 9.45 19.69
C VAL A 29 -19.41 10.30 19.38
N LEU A 30 -20.51 9.66 18.99
CA LEU A 30 -21.80 10.33 18.76
C LEU A 30 -22.41 10.89 20.05
N ALA A 31 -22.28 10.18 21.17
CA ALA A 31 -22.72 10.66 22.48
C ALA A 31 -21.96 11.91 22.94
N ASP A 32 -20.69 12.05 22.54
CA ASP A 32 -19.89 13.26 22.74
C ASP A 32 -20.25 14.41 21.78
N GLY A 33 -21.31 14.27 20.97
CA GLY A 33 -21.77 15.29 20.02
C GLY A 33 -20.94 15.43 18.74
N ARG A 34 -19.95 14.55 18.52
CA ARG A 34 -19.14 14.54 17.31
C ARG A 34 -19.87 13.81 16.17
N ARG A 35 -19.60 14.21 14.93
CA ARG A 35 -20.21 13.61 13.74
C ARG A 35 -19.30 12.53 13.15
N LEU A 36 -19.92 11.48 12.63
CA LEU A 36 -19.25 10.40 11.91
C LEU A 36 -19.86 10.24 10.52
N VAL A 37 -19.07 9.77 9.57
CA VAL A 37 -19.51 9.43 8.21
C VAL A 37 -19.28 7.93 8.02
N LEU A 38 -20.30 7.23 7.51
CA LEU A 38 -20.22 5.84 7.10
C LEU A 38 -20.31 5.76 5.57
N GLU A 39 -19.31 5.17 4.93
CA GLU A 39 -19.27 4.95 3.48
C GLU A 39 -19.23 3.45 3.19
N LEU A 40 -20.20 2.96 2.42
CA LEU A 40 -20.21 1.60 1.88
C LEU A 40 -19.90 1.66 0.39
N ARG A 41 -18.89 0.91 -0.05
CA ARG A 41 -18.46 0.85 -1.44
C ARG A 41 -17.97 -0.56 -1.80
N PRO A 42 -18.09 -0.99 -3.06
CA PRO A 42 -17.46 -2.22 -3.52
C PRO A 42 -15.94 -2.14 -3.33
N GLU A 43 -15.32 -3.25 -2.94
CA GLU A 43 -13.86 -3.34 -2.92
C GLU A 43 -13.31 -3.27 -4.35
N ARG A 44 -12.38 -2.35 -4.59
CA ARG A 44 -11.70 -2.26 -5.89
C ARG A 44 -10.50 -3.20 -5.91
N ARG A 45 -10.27 -3.89 -7.03
CA ARG A 45 -9.12 -4.79 -7.24
C ARG A 45 -7.77 -4.11 -6.95
N GLN A 46 -7.64 -2.83 -7.32
CA GLN A 46 -6.45 -2.01 -7.04
C GLN A 46 -6.21 -1.81 -5.53
N GLU A 47 -7.28 -1.71 -4.72
CA GLU A 47 -7.17 -1.59 -3.26
C GLU A 47 -6.69 -2.90 -2.64
N ARG A 48 -7.13 -4.05 -3.15
CA ARG A 48 -6.62 -5.36 -2.72
C ARG A 48 -5.11 -5.50 -2.98
N HIS A 49 -4.64 -5.18 -4.19
CA HIS A 49 -3.21 -5.22 -4.48
C HIS A 49 -2.41 -4.23 -3.62
N SER A 50 -2.97 -3.04 -3.39
CA SER A 50 -2.36 -2.04 -2.52
C SER A 50 -2.12 -2.61 -1.13
N ARG A 51 -3.15 -3.21 -0.52
CA ARG A 51 -3.02 -3.87 0.79
C ARG A 51 -1.99 -5.00 0.77
N HIS A 52 -1.97 -5.80 -0.30
CA HIS A 52 -1.03 -6.91 -0.45
C HIS A 52 0.43 -6.42 -0.49
N PHE A 53 0.80 -5.54 -1.43
CA PHE A 53 2.19 -5.07 -1.48
C PHE A 53 2.57 -4.27 -0.23
N HIS A 54 1.63 -3.53 0.38
CA HIS A 54 1.90 -2.82 1.64
C HIS A 54 2.22 -3.80 2.77
N SER A 55 1.53 -4.94 2.86
CA SER A 55 1.87 -6.00 3.81
C SER A 55 3.24 -6.61 3.54
N LEU A 56 3.59 -6.86 2.27
CA LEU A 56 4.91 -7.37 1.90
C LEU A 56 6.02 -6.39 2.29
N ILE A 57 5.84 -5.10 2.02
CA ILE A 57 6.79 -4.05 2.42
C ILE A 57 6.98 -4.03 3.93
N ASN A 58 5.90 -4.13 4.71
CA ASN A 58 6.00 -4.18 6.18
C ASN A 58 6.82 -5.40 6.64
N GLN A 59 6.59 -6.56 6.03
CA GLN A 59 7.33 -7.78 6.34
C GLN A 59 8.80 -7.66 5.98
N ILE A 60 9.12 -7.11 4.81
CA ILE A 60 10.50 -6.82 4.39
C ILE A 60 11.16 -5.87 5.39
N SER A 61 10.48 -4.76 5.74
CA SER A 61 10.98 -3.74 6.67
C SER A 61 11.33 -4.35 8.04
N ALA A 62 10.52 -5.29 8.51
CA ALA A 62 10.72 -5.96 9.79
C ALA A 62 11.89 -6.96 9.83
N HIS A 63 12.34 -7.47 8.67
CA HIS A 63 13.38 -8.51 8.60
C HIS A 63 14.72 -8.00 8.09
N VAL A 64 14.73 -7.10 7.10
CA VAL A 64 15.97 -6.68 6.42
C VAL A 64 16.73 -5.61 7.21
N GLY A 65 16.02 -4.72 7.92
CA GLY A 65 16.64 -3.64 8.69
C GLY A 65 17.30 -2.55 7.82
N GLY A 66 18.10 -1.68 8.45
CA GLY A 66 18.83 -0.60 7.78
C GLY A 66 17.91 0.45 7.14
N ASP A 67 18.20 0.84 5.90
CA ASP A 67 17.42 1.85 5.16
C ASP A 67 15.94 1.43 4.92
N LEU A 68 15.61 0.15 5.14
CA LEU A 68 14.26 -0.38 5.03
C LEU A 68 13.51 -0.46 6.38
N GLU A 69 14.10 -0.06 7.52
CA GLU A 69 13.41 -0.13 8.82
C GLU A 69 12.15 0.73 8.87
N ASN A 70 12.20 1.92 8.27
CA ASN A 70 11.04 2.79 8.17
C ASN A 70 10.19 2.39 6.95
N THR A 71 8.97 1.93 7.19
CA THR A 71 8.04 1.48 6.14
C THR A 71 7.76 2.52 5.05
N ASP A 72 7.65 3.80 5.40
CA ASP A 72 7.34 4.85 4.42
C ASP A 72 8.53 5.11 3.48
N ASP A 73 9.75 5.00 4.01
CA ASP A 73 10.99 5.11 3.24
C ASP A 73 11.25 3.83 2.46
N ALA A 74 11.06 2.66 3.09
CA ALA A 74 11.19 1.34 2.48
C ALA A 74 10.34 1.22 1.22
N LYS A 75 9.10 1.72 1.27
CA LYS A 75 8.23 1.75 0.09
C LYS A 75 8.86 2.52 -1.08
N ARG A 76 9.43 3.69 -0.82
CA ARG A 76 10.06 4.52 -1.87
C ARG A 76 11.30 3.85 -2.44
N ILE A 77 12.12 3.25 -1.56
CA ILE A 77 13.33 2.54 -1.94
C ILE A 77 12.99 1.31 -2.79
N LEU A 78 12.03 0.50 -2.37
CA LEU A 78 11.59 -0.71 -3.09
C LEU A 78 10.96 -0.39 -4.44
N ILE A 79 10.16 0.69 -4.54
CA ILE A 79 9.63 1.16 -5.83
C ILE A 79 10.77 1.64 -6.75
N SER A 80 11.78 2.30 -6.19
CA SER A 80 12.93 2.75 -6.95
C SER A 80 13.75 1.58 -7.48
N ALA A 81 14.02 0.57 -6.65
CA ALA A 81 14.71 -0.67 -7.04
C ALA A 81 13.92 -1.43 -8.12
N PHE A 82 12.62 -1.65 -7.90
CA PHE A 82 11.74 -2.26 -8.90
C PHE A 82 11.77 -1.52 -10.24
N ARG A 83 11.77 -0.17 -10.22
CA ARG A 83 11.92 0.63 -11.44
C ARG A 83 13.25 0.35 -12.11
N MET A 84 14.37 0.37 -11.39
CA MET A 84 15.69 0.13 -12.00
C MET A 84 15.78 -1.24 -12.67
N ASP A 85 15.26 -2.28 -12.01
CA ASP A 85 15.31 -3.66 -12.51
C ASP A 85 14.41 -3.87 -13.74
N THR A 86 13.26 -3.17 -13.79
CA THR A 86 12.25 -3.38 -14.83
C THR A 86 12.14 -2.26 -15.87
N LEU A 87 12.96 -1.21 -15.77
CA LEU A 87 12.88 -0.04 -16.66
C LEU A 87 13.03 -0.43 -18.14
N ARG A 88 13.89 -1.40 -18.42
CA ARG A 88 14.21 -1.90 -19.76
C ARG A 88 13.56 -3.24 -20.08
N ASP A 89 12.79 -3.79 -19.15
CA ASP A 89 12.04 -5.02 -19.36
C ASP A 89 10.93 -4.77 -20.36
N SER A 90 10.84 -5.60 -21.41
CA SER A 90 9.81 -5.50 -22.45
C SER A 90 8.39 -5.62 -21.88
N GLN A 91 8.23 -6.26 -20.72
CA GLN A 91 6.94 -6.37 -20.04
C GLN A 91 6.51 -5.04 -19.40
N PHE A 92 7.43 -4.18 -18.96
CA PHE A 92 7.12 -3.01 -18.15
C PHE A 92 7.57 -1.66 -18.74
N CYS A 93 8.42 -1.66 -19.78
CA CYS A 93 8.97 -0.44 -20.37
C CYS A 93 7.89 0.56 -20.81
N ASP A 94 6.81 0.09 -21.46
CA ASP A 94 5.69 0.92 -21.89
C ASP A 94 4.89 1.49 -20.70
N GLU A 95 4.78 0.72 -19.61
CA GLU A 95 4.14 1.20 -18.39
C GLU A 95 4.99 2.31 -17.76
N TRP A 96 6.32 2.10 -17.64
CA TRP A 96 7.25 3.09 -17.10
C TRP A 96 7.31 4.38 -17.93
N ALA A 97 7.24 4.27 -19.25
CA ALA A 97 7.18 5.43 -20.14
C ALA A 97 5.99 6.36 -19.82
N ARG A 98 4.86 5.81 -19.33
CA ARG A 98 3.68 6.61 -18.93
C ARG A 98 3.88 7.39 -17.63
N PHE A 99 4.74 6.92 -16.73
CA PHE A 99 5.06 7.64 -15.49
C PHE A 99 6.04 8.80 -15.71
N GLY A 100 6.79 8.76 -16.81
CA GLY A 100 7.83 9.72 -17.12
C GLY A 100 9.10 9.53 -16.26
N ASP A 101 10.01 10.51 -16.35
CA ASP A 101 11.20 10.53 -15.53
C ASP A 101 10.92 10.95 -14.09
N LEU A 102 11.87 10.65 -13.20
CA LEU A 102 11.88 11.07 -11.79
C LEU A 102 11.54 12.56 -11.73
N ARG A 103 10.31 12.89 -11.28
CA ARG A 103 9.85 14.27 -11.31
C ARG A 103 10.55 15.00 -10.17
N ILE A 104 11.43 15.93 -10.50
CA ILE A 104 12.06 16.82 -9.52
C ILE A 104 11.30 18.14 -9.55
N GLY A 105 10.66 18.50 -8.43
CA GLY A 105 9.94 19.75 -8.26
C GLY A 105 10.73 20.77 -7.43
N ARG A 106 10.30 22.03 -7.46
CA ARG A 106 10.69 23.02 -6.45
C ARG A 106 9.67 23.01 -5.32
N GLY A 107 10.17 22.87 -4.10
CA GLY A 107 9.38 23.08 -2.90
C GLY A 107 9.05 24.56 -2.69
N LEU A 108 8.16 24.82 -1.75
CA LEU A 108 7.60 26.15 -1.51
C LEU A 108 8.65 27.15 -0.99
N ARG A 109 9.82 26.67 -0.54
CA ARG A 109 10.94 27.50 -0.07
C ARG A 109 12.16 27.42 -1.00
N GLY A 110 11.97 26.91 -2.21
CA GLY A 110 13.02 26.82 -3.24
C GLY A 110 13.92 25.59 -3.14
N GLU A 111 13.67 24.69 -2.20
CA GLU A 111 14.33 23.41 -2.06
C GLU A 111 13.98 22.45 -3.21
N THR A 112 14.87 21.53 -3.53
CA THR A 112 14.62 20.48 -4.53
C THR A 112 13.83 19.34 -3.88
N VAL A 113 12.66 19.02 -4.43
CA VAL A 113 11.78 17.95 -3.92
C VAL A 113 11.71 16.83 -4.96
N MET A 114 12.02 15.60 -4.56
CA MET A 114 11.76 14.43 -5.40
C MET A 114 10.28 14.05 -5.34
N LEU A 115 9.57 14.30 -6.43
CA LEU A 115 8.24 13.78 -6.70
C LEU A 115 8.42 12.39 -7.35
N GLY A 116 8.82 11.41 -6.54
CA GLY A 116 8.98 10.03 -7.01
C GLY A 116 7.67 9.43 -7.53
N THR A 117 7.77 8.31 -8.26
CA THR A 117 6.61 7.56 -8.75
C THR A 117 5.73 7.14 -7.58
N GLN A 118 4.45 7.54 -7.60
CA GLN A 118 3.51 7.18 -6.55
C GLN A 118 2.84 5.85 -6.87
N SER A 119 2.88 4.89 -5.94
CA SER A 119 2.25 3.58 -6.12
C SER A 119 0.73 3.65 -6.31
N LYS A 120 0.09 4.77 -5.96
CA LYS A 120 -1.35 4.99 -6.18
C LYS A 120 -1.71 5.06 -7.67
N ASP A 121 -0.73 5.42 -8.50
CA ASP A 121 -0.89 5.59 -9.94
C ASP A 121 -0.51 4.29 -10.69
N PHE A 122 -0.08 3.24 -9.97
CA PHE A 122 0.22 1.93 -10.59
C PHE A 122 -1.01 1.35 -11.26
N THR A 123 -0.82 0.91 -12.50
CA THR A 123 -1.79 0.08 -13.21
C THR A 123 -1.90 -1.29 -12.54
N ASP A 124 -3.00 -1.99 -12.80
CA ASP A 124 -3.19 -3.35 -12.26
C ASP A 124 -2.05 -4.29 -12.63
N LYS A 125 -1.53 -4.16 -13.87
CA LYS A 125 -0.37 -4.90 -14.38
C LYS A 125 0.89 -4.59 -13.57
N MET A 126 1.20 -3.31 -13.35
CA MET A 126 2.36 -2.91 -12.54
C MET A 126 2.24 -3.36 -11.09
N ALA A 127 1.05 -3.27 -10.49
CA ALA A 127 0.83 -3.71 -9.13
C ALA A 127 1.09 -5.21 -8.95
N ARG A 128 0.69 -6.06 -9.93
CA ARG A 128 1.02 -7.50 -9.93
C ARG A 128 2.52 -7.74 -10.07
N GLY A 129 3.14 -7.10 -11.05
CA GLY A 129 4.59 -7.22 -11.27
C GLY A 129 5.39 -6.78 -10.05
N PHE A 130 4.95 -5.72 -9.37
CA PHE A 130 5.60 -5.27 -8.15
C PHE A 130 5.43 -6.26 -6.99
N ILE A 131 4.26 -6.88 -6.84
CA ILE A 131 4.05 -7.95 -5.84
C ILE A 131 4.98 -9.14 -6.10
N GLU A 132 5.06 -9.60 -7.35
CA GLU A 132 5.95 -10.70 -7.76
C GLU A 132 7.41 -10.35 -7.50
N TRP A 133 7.83 -9.13 -7.86
CA TRP A 133 9.17 -8.64 -7.58
C TRP A 133 9.47 -8.56 -6.08
N LEU A 134 8.53 -8.10 -5.24
CA LEU A 134 8.71 -8.06 -3.78
C LEU A 134 8.90 -9.45 -3.18
N TYR A 135 8.19 -10.47 -3.70
CA TYR A 135 8.41 -11.86 -3.29
C TYR A 135 9.81 -12.34 -3.66
N ALA A 136 10.28 -12.05 -4.88
CA ALA A 136 11.62 -12.41 -5.32
C ALA A 136 12.70 -11.71 -4.48
N PHE A 137 12.61 -10.38 -4.33
CA PHE A 137 13.52 -9.59 -3.51
C PHE A 137 13.56 -10.08 -2.07
N GLY A 138 12.39 -10.28 -1.45
CA GLY A 138 12.33 -10.74 -0.06
C GLY A 138 12.90 -12.14 0.10
N ALA A 139 12.68 -13.06 -0.84
CA ALA A 139 13.28 -14.40 -0.80
C ALA A 139 14.82 -14.33 -0.87
N GLU A 140 15.37 -13.50 -1.74
CA GLU A 140 16.83 -13.26 -1.85
C GLU A 140 17.40 -12.61 -0.59
N ALA A 141 16.65 -11.70 0.03
CA ALA A 141 17.02 -11.03 1.28
C ALA A 141 16.76 -11.88 2.54
N GLY A 142 16.30 -13.13 2.42
CA GLY A 142 16.06 -14.04 3.54
C GLY A 142 14.79 -13.75 4.35
N VAL A 143 13.82 -13.04 3.77
CA VAL A 143 12.53 -12.71 4.39
C VAL A 143 11.60 -13.92 4.38
N ALA A 144 11.15 -14.35 5.56
CA ALA A 144 10.14 -15.38 5.71
C ALA A 144 8.74 -14.75 5.60
N PHE A 145 8.20 -14.66 4.38
CA PHE A 145 6.85 -14.13 4.18
C PHE A 145 5.80 -15.02 4.83
N LYS A 146 4.92 -14.39 5.61
CA LYS A 146 3.66 -15.01 6.01
C LYS A 146 2.77 -15.16 4.78
N PRO A 147 1.96 -16.24 4.69
CA PRO A 147 0.95 -16.37 3.66
C PRO A 147 0.14 -15.08 3.57
N TRP A 148 -0.15 -14.63 2.35
CA TRP A 148 -1.12 -13.57 2.17
C TRP A 148 -2.50 -14.15 2.51
N GLU A 149 -2.82 -14.11 3.78
CA GLU A 149 -4.18 -14.19 4.25
C GLU A 149 -4.82 -12.88 3.79
N ASP A 150 -5.58 -12.91 2.69
CA ASP A 150 -6.72 -12.00 2.61
C ASP A 150 -7.52 -12.31 3.88
N GLU A 151 -7.22 -11.67 5.03
CA GLU A 151 -7.61 -12.06 6.40
C GLU A 151 -8.99 -12.71 6.44
N ASN A 152 -9.05 -14.06 6.43
CA ASN A 152 -10.22 -14.87 6.07
C ASN A 152 -11.56 -14.24 6.41
#